data_AF-A0A7K1Y0W8-F1
#
_entry.id   AF-A0A7K1Y0W8-F1
#
_cell.length_a   1.000
_cell.length_b   1.000
_cell.length_c   1.000
_cell.angle_alpha   90.00
_cell.angle_beta   90.00
_cell.angle_gamma   90.00
#
_symmetry.space_group_name_H-M   'P 1'
#
loop_
_entity.id
_entity.type
_entity.pdbx_description
1 polymer ?
#
loop_
_entity_poly.entity_id
_entity_poly.type
_entity_poly.pdbx_seq_one_letter_code
_entity_poly.pdbx_strand_id
1 'polypeptide(L)'
;MTLPNLIPGLVDKSVEFFGHNMEVYCIHDGRTIEYAAFPMWMREIIMQHMETNPHLVAAVRREKVDFSDFVKKYIYLVFGRIDGIPDIALDGSTNHEFFAFSKREIDILRLVHLTDKEIAERLFISRETVLSHWQNMRRSTGLNNKIQLAISASKRGII
;
A
#
# COMPACT_ATOMS: atom_id res chain seq x y z
N MET A 1 30.30 4.96 2.32
CA MET A 1 29.66 3.72 1.84
C MET A 1 28.21 3.76 2.29
N THR A 2 27.27 3.85 1.37
CA THR A 2 25.86 3.59 1.69
C THR A 2 25.75 2.09 1.96
N LEU A 3 25.24 1.70 3.13
CA LEU A 3 24.96 0.30 3.44
C LEU A 3 24.08 -0.29 2.32
N PRO A 4 24.29 -1.56 1.90
CA PRO A 4 23.37 -2.21 0.99
C PRO A 4 21.96 -2.13 1.57
N ASN A 5 20.97 -1.87 0.72
CA ASN A 5 19.57 -1.90 1.12
C ASN A 5 19.21 -3.36 1.44
N LEU A 6 19.41 -3.75 2.70
CA LEU A 6 19.17 -5.11 3.18
C LEU A 6 17.66 -5.32 3.29
N ILE A 7 17.22 -6.56 3.02
CA ILE A 7 15.83 -6.91 3.18
C ILE A 7 15.48 -6.82 4.69
N PRO A 8 14.42 -6.09 5.06
CA PRO A 8 14.02 -5.97 6.46
C PRO A 8 13.73 -7.34 7.07
N GLY A 9 14.01 -7.48 8.37
CA GLY A 9 13.91 -8.76 9.08
C GLY A 9 15.05 -9.74 8.79
N LEU A 10 15.94 -9.50 7.82
CA LEU A 10 17.05 -10.42 7.50
C LEU A 10 18.15 -10.40 8.57
N VAL A 11 18.43 -9.23 9.15
CA VAL A 11 19.48 -9.03 10.16
C VAL A 11 18.97 -8.30 11.40
N ASP A 12 17.67 -8.04 11.46
CA ASP A 12 16.99 -7.36 12.57
C ASP A 12 15.63 -8.03 12.86
N LYS A 13 14.87 -7.41 13.77
CA LYS A 13 13.56 -7.89 14.20
C LYS A 13 12.40 -7.18 13.54
N SER A 14 12.63 -6.41 12.47
CA SER A 14 11.51 -5.90 11.69
C SER A 14 10.86 -7.06 10.92
N VAL A 15 9.80 -6.77 10.18
CA VAL A 15 9.08 -7.76 9.39
C VAL A 15 8.94 -7.24 7.97
N GLU A 16 9.31 -8.08 7.02
CA GLU A 16 8.99 -7.91 5.60
C GLU A 16 8.10 -9.06 5.15
N PHE A 17 6.88 -8.78 4.68
CA PHE A 17 5.99 -9.77 4.10
C PHE A 17 6.28 -9.94 2.61
N PHE A 18 6.09 -11.15 2.10
CA PHE A 18 6.19 -11.41 0.67
C PHE A 18 5.34 -12.60 0.25
N GLY A 19 4.97 -12.62 -1.02
CA GLY A 19 4.23 -13.72 -1.62
C GLY A 19 5.11 -14.61 -2.49
N HIS A 20 4.93 -15.93 -2.39
CA HIS A 20 5.51 -16.91 -3.30
C HIS A 20 4.55 -18.09 -3.49
N ASN A 21 4.32 -18.51 -4.73
CA ASN A 21 3.39 -19.62 -5.07
C ASN A 21 2.00 -19.52 -4.42
N MET A 22 1.40 -18.32 -4.42
CA MET A 22 0.09 -18.04 -3.80
C MET A 22 0.02 -18.26 -2.28
N GLU A 23 1.17 -18.37 -1.63
CA GLU A 23 1.31 -18.39 -0.18
C GLU A 23 2.02 -17.12 0.32
N VAL A 24 1.78 -16.82 1.59
CA VAL A 24 2.34 -15.64 2.26
C VAL A 24 3.41 -16.07 3.25
N TYR A 25 4.52 -15.35 3.21
CA TYR A 25 5.66 -15.53 4.08
C TYR A 25 6.04 -14.19 4.70
N CYS A 26 6.87 -14.21 5.72
CA CYS A 26 7.62 -13.05 6.14
C CYS A 26 9.09 -13.38 6.42
N ILE A 27 9.93 -12.36 6.38
CA ILE A 27 11.30 -12.41 6.90
C ILE A 27 11.29 -11.67 8.23
N HIS A 28 11.77 -12.34 9.28
CA HIS A 28 11.85 -11.79 10.63
C HIS A 28 12.95 -12.52 11.41
N ASP A 29 13.84 -11.76 12.07
CA ASP A 29 14.93 -12.29 12.91
C ASP A 29 15.80 -13.32 12.15
N GLY A 30 16.12 -13.00 10.89
CA GLY A 30 16.93 -13.82 9.99
C GLY A 30 16.25 -15.09 9.50
N ARG A 31 14.93 -15.23 9.69
CA ARG A 31 14.17 -16.41 9.31
C ARG A 31 13.05 -16.08 8.35
N THR A 32 12.84 -16.96 7.38
CA THR A 32 11.60 -17.01 6.61
C THR A 32 10.57 -17.80 7.40
N ILE A 33 9.43 -17.17 7.70
CA ILE A 33 8.33 -17.76 8.45
C ILE A 33 7.13 -17.89 7.51
N GLU A 34 6.48 -19.04 7.50
CA GLU A 34 5.24 -19.28 6.75
C GLU A 34 4.04 -18.65 7.46
N TYR A 35 3.02 -18.23 6.72
CA TYR A 35 1.79 -17.65 7.28
C TYR A 35 1.17 -18.50 8.41
N ALA A 36 1.20 -19.82 8.31
CA ALA A 36 0.69 -20.72 9.35
C ALA A 36 1.45 -20.57 10.68
N ALA A 37 2.73 -20.23 10.63
CA ALA A 37 3.62 -20.07 11.77
C ALA A 37 3.78 -18.61 12.25
N PHE A 38 3.02 -17.65 11.68
CA PHE A 38 3.09 -16.25 12.12
C PHE A 38 2.79 -16.11 13.62
N PRO A 39 3.68 -15.44 14.38
CA PRO A 39 3.47 -15.14 15.80
C PRO A 39 2.16 -14.38 16.03
N MET A 40 1.57 -14.54 17.22
CA MET A 40 0.29 -13.90 17.55
C MET A 40 0.35 -12.38 17.42
N TRP A 41 1.41 -11.75 17.93
CA TRP A 41 1.58 -10.28 17.86
C TRP A 41 1.57 -9.75 16.42
N MET A 42 2.12 -10.54 15.47
CA MET A 42 2.13 -10.16 14.05
C MET A 42 0.71 -10.22 13.48
N ARG A 43 -0.06 -11.25 13.85
CA ARG A 43 -1.48 -11.37 13.49
C ARG A 43 -2.30 -10.24 14.09
N GLU A 44 -2.06 -9.88 15.34
CA GLU A 44 -2.74 -8.78 16.03
C GLU A 44 -2.49 -7.45 15.32
N ILE A 45 -1.25 -7.15 14.93
CA ILE A 45 -0.91 -5.95 14.15
C ILE A 45 -1.64 -5.95 12.80
N ILE A 46 -1.64 -7.08 12.07
CA ILE A 46 -2.34 -7.18 10.79
C ILE A 46 -3.85 -6.97 10.96
N MET A 47 -4.46 -7.59 11.97
CA MET A 47 -5.90 -7.45 12.24
C MET A 47 -6.25 -6.01 12.65
N GLN A 48 -5.48 -5.40 13.55
CA GLN A 48 -5.65 -4.00 13.93
C GLN A 48 -5.49 -3.09 12.71
N HIS A 49 -4.51 -3.35 11.84
CA HIS A 49 -4.33 -2.59 10.61
C HIS A 49 -5.53 -2.69 9.66
N MET A 50 -6.12 -3.88 9.52
CA MET A 50 -7.35 -4.08 8.74
C MET A 50 -8.53 -3.30 9.33
N GLU A 51 -8.68 -3.30 10.66
CA GLU A 51 -9.73 -2.57 11.38
C GLU A 51 -9.59 -1.05 11.22
N THR A 52 -8.36 -0.52 11.34
CA THR A 52 -8.11 0.92 11.20
C THR A 52 -8.11 1.39 9.75
N ASN A 53 -8.00 0.48 8.78
CA ASN A 53 -7.95 0.79 7.34
C ASN A 53 -9.06 0.08 6.54
N PRO A 54 -10.35 0.32 6.83
CA PRO A 54 -11.47 -0.35 6.18
C PRO A 54 -11.58 -0.06 4.67
N HIS A 55 -10.99 1.06 4.21
CA HIS A 55 -10.92 1.41 2.79
C HIS A 55 -9.99 0.45 2.01
N LEU A 56 -8.87 0.02 2.60
CA LEU A 56 -7.98 -1.00 2.01
C LEU A 56 -8.67 -2.36 1.98
N VAL A 57 -9.36 -2.73 3.06
CA VAL A 57 -10.16 -3.96 3.12
C VAL A 57 -11.19 -3.98 1.98
N ALA A 58 -11.92 -2.89 1.79
CA ALA A 58 -12.92 -2.78 0.73
C ALA A 58 -12.29 -2.87 -0.68
N ALA A 59 -11.08 -2.33 -0.86
CA ALA A 59 -10.40 -2.37 -2.14
C ALA A 59 -9.81 -3.77 -2.44
N VAL A 60 -9.15 -4.40 -1.46
CA VAL A 60 -8.69 -5.80 -1.54
C VAL A 60 -9.85 -6.76 -1.87
N ARG A 61 -11.06 -6.54 -1.33
CA ARG A 61 -12.25 -7.34 -1.67
C ARG A 61 -12.66 -7.28 -3.14
N ARG A 62 -12.38 -6.17 -3.84
CA ARG A 62 -12.74 -5.99 -5.26
C ARG A 62 -11.71 -6.60 -6.20
N GLU A 63 -10.48 -6.82 -5.72
CA GLU A 63 -9.43 -7.42 -6.52
C GLU A 63 -9.78 -8.86 -6.90
N LYS A 64 -9.48 -9.25 -8.13
CA LYS A 64 -9.81 -10.59 -8.67
C LYS A 64 -8.71 -11.63 -8.42
N VAL A 65 -7.77 -11.34 -7.54
CA VAL A 65 -6.73 -12.29 -7.14
C VAL A 65 -7.36 -13.37 -6.27
N ASP A 66 -7.14 -14.63 -6.66
CA ASP A 66 -7.69 -15.81 -6.00
C ASP A 66 -6.78 -16.24 -4.85
N PHE A 67 -7.28 -16.17 -3.63
CA PHE A 67 -6.59 -16.63 -2.42
C PHE A 67 -7.63 -17.36 -1.58
N SER A 68 -7.26 -18.50 -1.01
CA SER A 68 -8.14 -19.29 -0.15
C SER A 68 -8.47 -18.60 1.18
N ASP A 69 -7.62 -17.67 1.62
CA ASP A 69 -7.74 -16.92 2.87
C ASP A 69 -7.68 -15.41 2.57
N PHE A 70 -8.69 -14.67 3.06
CA PHE A 70 -8.78 -13.23 2.85
C PHE A 70 -7.66 -12.43 3.53
N VAL A 71 -7.18 -12.87 4.69
CA VAL A 71 -6.07 -12.24 5.40
C VAL A 71 -4.77 -12.46 4.62
N LYS A 72 -4.54 -13.66 4.05
CA LYS A 72 -3.42 -13.89 3.14
C LYS A 72 -3.48 -12.95 1.93
N LYS A 73 -4.67 -12.84 1.31
CA LYS A 73 -4.89 -11.91 0.20
C LYS A 73 -4.58 -10.47 0.58
N TYR A 74 -5.04 -10.05 1.76
CA TYR A 74 -4.79 -8.72 2.30
C TYR A 74 -3.29 -8.50 2.47
N ILE A 75 -2.57 -9.41 3.12
CA ILE A 75 -1.12 -9.28 3.32
C ILE A 75 -0.39 -9.22 1.99
N TYR A 76 -0.71 -10.13 1.07
CA TYR A 76 -0.09 -10.19 -0.26
C TYR A 76 -0.23 -8.88 -1.02
N LEU A 77 -1.42 -8.29 -1.03
CA LEU A 77 -1.68 -7.05 -1.76
C LEU A 77 -1.17 -5.81 -1.01
N VAL A 78 -1.25 -5.81 0.32
CA VAL A 78 -1.04 -4.60 1.14
C VAL A 78 0.39 -4.42 1.61
N PHE A 79 1.05 -5.53 1.92
CA PHE A 79 2.40 -5.55 2.48
C PHE A 79 3.40 -6.27 1.57
N GLY A 80 2.96 -7.21 0.72
CA GLY A 80 3.82 -8.18 0.03
C GLY A 80 4.85 -7.65 -1.00
N ARG A 81 5.19 -6.36 -0.99
CA ARG A 81 6.27 -5.79 -1.82
C ARG A 81 7.59 -5.92 -1.07
N ILE A 82 8.53 -6.67 -1.63
CA ILE A 82 9.92 -6.66 -1.16
C ILE A 82 10.58 -5.39 -1.69
N ASP A 83 10.45 -4.27 -0.97
CA ASP A 83 10.93 -2.96 -1.41
C ASP A 83 12.05 -2.38 -0.52
N GLY A 84 12.36 -3.06 0.59
CA GLY A 84 13.40 -2.63 1.51
C GLY A 84 12.91 -1.70 2.62
N ILE A 85 11.60 -1.47 2.72
CA ILE A 85 10.96 -0.72 3.80
C ILE A 85 10.17 -1.71 4.66
N PRO A 86 10.48 -1.84 5.97
CA PRO A 86 9.83 -2.85 6.80
C PRO A 86 8.32 -2.63 6.88
N ASP A 87 7.54 -3.65 6.53
CA ASP A 87 6.09 -3.65 6.72
C ASP A 87 5.69 -3.51 8.18
N ILE A 88 6.46 -4.11 9.09
CA ILE A 88 6.36 -3.85 10.54
C ILE A 88 7.74 -3.43 11.04
N ALA A 89 7.86 -2.19 11.47
CA ALA A 89 9.09 -1.62 12.01
C ALA A 89 9.36 -2.13 13.44
N LEU A 90 10.55 -1.84 13.96
CA LEU A 90 10.99 -2.27 15.30
C LEU A 90 10.13 -1.72 16.45
N ASP A 91 9.47 -0.59 16.23
CA ASP A 91 8.55 0.03 17.18
C ASP A 91 7.10 -0.49 17.04
N GLY A 92 6.85 -1.45 16.14
CA GLY A 92 5.54 -2.00 15.84
C GLY A 92 4.69 -1.15 14.89
N SER A 93 5.20 -0.01 14.42
CA SER A 93 4.51 0.77 13.40
C SER A 93 4.47 0.01 12.07
N THR A 94 3.39 0.20 11.31
CA THR A 94 3.19 -0.48 10.02
C THR A 94 3.50 0.45 8.87
N ASN A 95 4.26 -0.05 7.89
CA ASN A 95 4.33 0.54 6.56
C ASN A 95 3.51 -0.35 5.63
N HIS A 96 2.74 0.25 4.73
CA HIS A 96 1.95 -0.48 3.76
C HIS A 96 1.90 0.25 2.44
N GLU A 97 1.66 -0.52 1.39
CA GLU A 97 1.90 -0.10 0.02
C GLU A 97 0.65 -0.26 -0.86
N PHE A 98 -0.53 -0.48 -0.27
CA PHE A 98 -1.78 -0.56 -1.05
C PHE A 98 -2.39 0.80 -1.32
N PHE A 99 -2.11 1.34 -2.50
CA PHE A 99 -2.79 2.53 -3.02
C PHE A 99 -3.55 2.14 -4.27
N ALA A 100 -4.82 1.78 -4.11
CA ALA A 100 -5.72 1.62 -5.24
C ALA A 100 -6.27 3.01 -5.63
N PHE A 101 -5.55 3.71 -6.51
CA PHE A 101 -6.14 4.81 -7.25
C PHE A 101 -7.10 4.24 -8.29
N SER A 102 -8.33 4.76 -8.34
CA SER A 102 -9.23 4.48 -9.45
C SER A 102 -8.62 4.99 -10.76
N LYS A 103 -9.09 4.44 -11.90
CA LYS A 103 -8.65 4.92 -13.23
C LYS A 103 -8.76 6.44 -13.36
N ARG A 104 -9.87 7.02 -12.86
CA ARG A 104 -10.10 8.46 -12.90
C ARG A 104 -9.12 9.24 -12.02
N GLU A 105 -8.77 8.71 -10.85
CA GLU A 105 -7.77 9.32 -9.98
C GLU A 105 -6.37 9.25 -10.59
N ILE A 106 -6.03 8.16 -11.30
CA ILE A 106 -4.79 8.06 -12.08
C ILE A 106 -4.77 9.10 -13.20
N ASP A 107 -5.87 9.26 -13.95
CA ASP A 107 -5.97 10.28 -15.00
C ASP A 107 -5.77 11.70 -14.45
N ILE A 108 -6.34 11.97 -13.27
CA ILE A 108 -6.15 13.24 -12.55
C ILE A 108 -4.69 13.41 -12.10
N LEU A 109 -4.05 12.36 -11.58
CA LEU A 109 -2.65 12.38 -11.14
C LEU A 109 -1.66 12.62 -12.29
N ARG A 110 -1.92 12.06 -13.48
CA ARG A 110 -1.11 12.31 -14.69
C ARG A 110 -1.12 13.80 -15.11
N LEU A 111 -2.18 14.51 -14.74
CA LEU A 111 -2.36 15.92 -15.04
C LEU A 111 -2.05 16.84 -13.83
N VAL A 112 -1.35 16.34 -12.81
CA VAL A 112 -1.06 17.10 -11.57
C VAL A 112 -0.31 18.43 -11.79
N HIS A 113 0.35 18.59 -12.94
CA HIS A 113 1.03 19.82 -13.33
C HIS A 113 0.08 20.94 -13.78
N LEU A 114 -1.22 20.64 -13.94
CA LEU A 114 -2.26 21.58 -14.36
C LEU A 114 -3.10 22.06 -13.16
N THR A 115 -3.83 23.16 -13.36
CA THR A 115 -4.83 23.64 -12.39
C THR A 115 -6.07 22.74 -12.38
N ASP A 116 -6.82 22.73 -11.27
CA ASP A 116 -8.05 21.91 -11.17
C ASP A 116 -9.08 22.24 -12.25
N LYS A 117 -9.10 23.49 -12.73
CA LYS A 117 -9.95 23.92 -13.83
C LYS A 117 -9.52 23.30 -15.17
N GLU A 118 -8.23 23.33 -15.47
CA GLU A 118 -7.69 22.73 -16.70
C GLU A 118 -7.79 21.21 -16.71
N ILE A 119 -7.65 20.56 -15.55
CA ILE A 119 -7.87 19.11 -15.39
C ILE A 119 -9.35 18.79 -15.68
N ALA A 120 -10.27 19.56 -15.09
CA ALA A 120 -11.70 19.38 -15.29
C ALA A 120 -12.09 19.50 -16.78
N GLU A 121 -11.57 20.51 -17.46
CA GLU A 121 -11.76 20.72 -18.90
C GLU A 121 -11.22 19.56 -19.73
N ARG A 122 -9.98 19.09 -19.48
CA ARG A 122 -9.38 17.97 -20.22
C ARG A 122 -10.07 16.63 -20.00
N LEU A 123 -10.59 16.40 -18.79
CA LEU A 123 -11.22 15.14 -18.41
C LEU A 123 -12.74 15.14 -18.58
N PHE A 124 -13.31 16.25 -19.08
CA PHE A 124 -14.75 16.45 -19.28
C PHE A 124 -15.59 16.19 -18.03
N ILE A 125 -15.15 16.74 -16.88
CA ILE A 125 -15.83 16.65 -15.57
C ILE A 125 -15.89 18.03 -14.91
N SER A 126 -16.64 18.20 -13.81
CA SER A 126 -16.65 19.47 -13.10
C SER A 126 -15.39 19.64 -12.24
N ARG A 127 -15.05 20.91 -11.93
CA ARG A 127 -13.98 21.23 -10.99
C ARG A 127 -14.26 20.64 -9.61
N GLU A 128 -15.51 20.63 -9.18
CA GLU A 128 -15.96 20.04 -7.92
C GLU A 128 -15.73 18.52 -7.89
N THR A 129 -15.91 17.83 -9.02
CA THR A 129 -15.57 16.40 -9.16
C THR A 129 -14.06 16.18 -9.03
N VAL A 130 -13.22 17.03 -9.63
CA VAL A 130 -11.76 16.97 -9.45
C VAL A 130 -11.36 17.14 -7.98
N LEU A 131 -11.94 18.14 -7.30
CA LEU A 131 -11.70 18.36 -5.86
C LEU A 131 -12.13 17.17 -5.00
N SER A 132 -13.28 16.57 -5.31
CA SER A 132 -13.76 15.36 -4.64
C SER A 132 -12.80 14.19 -4.82
N HIS A 133 -12.25 13.99 -6.03
CA HIS A 133 -11.23 12.97 -6.27
C HIS A 133 -9.95 13.25 -5.48
N TRP A 134 -9.46 14.49 -5.42
CA TRP A 134 -8.32 14.83 -4.56
C TRP A 134 -8.59 14.50 -3.09
N GLN A 135 -9.77 14.84 -2.59
CA GLN A 135 -10.14 14.54 -1.21
C GLN A 135 -10.21 13.04 -0.95
N ASN A 136 -10.80 12.27 -1.87
CA ASN A 136 -10.89 10.82 -1.78
C ASN A 136 -9.50 10.17 -1.79
N MET A 137 -8.62 10.60 -2.70
CA MET A 137 -7.22 10.16 -2.72
C MET A 137 -6.51 10.45 -1.41
N ARG A 138 -6.59 11.67 -0.88
CA ARG A 138 -5.95 11.99 0.42
C ARG A 138 -6.50 11.12 1.56
N ARG A 139 -7.81 10.89 1.57
CA ARG A 139 -8.45 10.03 2.57
C ARG A 139 -8.06 8.56 2.44
N SER A 140 -7.91 8.04 1.22
CA SER A 140 -7.52 6.65 0.97
C SER A 140 -6.01 6.42 1.08
N THR A 141 -5.22 7.49 1.02
CA THR A 141 -3.76 7.41 1.04
C THR A 141 -3.12 7.89 2.34
N GLY A 142 -3.83 8.69 3.14
CA GLY A 142 -3.26 9.43 4.26
C GLY A 142 -2.30 10.57 3.85
N LEU A 143 -2.10 10.82 2.55
CA LEU A 143 -1.20 11.86 2.06
C LEU A 143 -1.89 13.22 2.04
N ASN A 144 -1.15 14.27 2.37
CA ASN A 144 -1.76 15.57 2.70
C ASN A 144 -1.78 16.56 1.54
N ASN A 145 -1.09 16.30 0.43
CA ASN A 145 -1.06 17.21 -0.71
C ASN A 145 -0.91 16.51 -2.07
N LYS A 146 -1.23 17.25 -3.15
CA LYS A 146 -1.24 16.73 -4.53
C LYS A 146 0.15 16.27 -5.00
N ILE A 147 1.21 16.95 -4.54
CA ILE A 147 2.59 16.62 -4.90
C ILE A 147 3.00 15.29 -4.26
N GLN A 148 2.69 15.07 -2.97
CA GLN A 148 2.94 13.79 -2.30
C GLN A 148 2.22 12.63 -2.98
N LEU A 149 0.96 12.84 -3.38
CA LEU A 149 0.21 11.85 -4.15
C LEU A 149 0.91 11.50 -5.48
N ALA A 150 1.35 12.52 -6.24
CA ALA A 150 2.03 12.32 -7.52
C ALA A 150 3.41 11.67 -7.38
N ILE A 151 4.22 12.09 -6.39
CA ILE A 151 5.52 11.48 -6.09
C ILE A 151 5.33 10.01 -5.71
N SER A 152 4.35 9.71 -4.85
CA SER A 152 4.04 8.33 -4.46
C SER A 152 3.63 7.49 -5.67
N ALA A 153 2.71 8.00 -6.49
CA ALA A 153 2.28 7.32 -7.72
C ALA A 153 3.44 7.07 -8.71
N SER A 154 4.33 8.05 -8.88
CA SER A 154 5.49 7.95 -9.79
C SER A 154 6.55 6.98 -9.28
N LYS A 155 6.93 7.05 -7.99
CA LYS A 155 7.87 6.10 -7.37
C LYS A 155 7.41 4.65 -7.51
N ARG A 156 6.09 4.44 -7.56
CA ARG A 156 5.45 3.13 -7.68
C ARG A 156 5.22 2.69 -9.13
N GLY A 157 5.53 3.52 -10.13
CA GLY A 157 5.34 3.22 -11.56
C GLY A 157 3.89 3.26 -12.03
N ILE A 158 2.99 3.94 -11.31
CA ILE A 158 1.57 4.07 -11.66
C ILE A 158 1.36 5.17 -12.72
N ILE A 159 2.17 6.25 -12.64
CA ILE A 159 2.19 7.39 -13.57
C ILE A 159 3.62 7.73 -13.99
#